data_AF-A0AAD9PK21-F1
#
_entry.id   AF-A0AAD9PK21-F1
#
_cell.length_a   1.000
_cell.length_b   1.000
_cell.length_c   1.000
_cell.angle_alpha   90.00
_cell.angle_beta   90.00
_cell.angle_gamma   90.00
#
_symmetry.space_group_name_H-M   'P 1'
#
loop_
_entity.id
_entity.type
_entity.pdbx_description
1 polymer ?
#
loop_
_entity_poly.entity_id
_entity_poly.type
_entity_poly.pdbx_seq_one_letter_code
_entity_poly.pdbx_strand_id
1 'polypeptide(L)'
;MSFTSKKTGMYSCKLSLYAYAAAIQAVVGIIMIVNSPNELNIGLLLQVRRVNDVYRLGFDLLQYCGIFHLLLSLVSLMVIIMSHFVTSIFKLPMFVLSLVQTGYCSMTTVGCFYFLQRGHSRIDHAIEFLYKSGLFDLEASESLVVDKRGILLTVGLLTTIMASLYQRAGAIRGDESTTVAMIMAPTLSLSMGVSFVLTAPCRDYRIFALGFTWFAVAMCGEVIITIAKCPCLRPLKIMMVVVYVLIFLLSLITICHAAKIYTNGTIDYVSYLAVVKGTVENYTNHKKILEDNPLVQFMSKVGTQHTDEQINVFMGNGSFLLVAIGLSVVCAIFAVVATLYSLFRVLDHGLNDEPSSHKGVHGNKNICIVVDSRK
;
A
#
# COMPACT_ATOMS: atom_id res chain seq x y z
N MET A 1 18.95 25.70 -16.12
CA MET A 1 18.81 24.78 -14.97
C MET A 1 20.21 24.46 -14.47
N SER A 2 20.46 24.48 -13.15
CA SER A 2 21.72 24.00 -12.61
C SER A 2 21.60 22.50 -12.29
N PHE A 3 22.49 21.68 -12.84
CA PHE A 3 22.53 20.23 -12.66
C PHE A 3 22.63 19.83 -11.18
N THR A 4 23.24 20.68 -10.35
CA THR A 4 23.41 20.52 -8.90
C THR A 4 22.35 21.27 -8.07
N SER A 5 21.24 21.70 -8.66
CA SER A 5 20.19 22.40 -7.92
C SER A 5 19.44 21.47 -6.97
N LYS A 6 19.22 21.89 -5.72
CA LYS A 6 18.26 21.22 -4.81
C LYS A 6 16.82 21.32 -5.31
N LYS A 7 16.45 22.39 -6.02
CA LYS A 7 15.04 22.57 -6.47
C LYS A 7 14.66 21.70 -7.66
N THR A 8 15.58 21.46 -8.59
CA THR A 8 15.27 20.80 -9.88
C THR A 8 16.40 19.93 -10.43
N GLY A 9 17.52 19.80 -9.74
CA GLY A 9 18.70 19.06 -10.20
C GLY A 9 18.90 17.74 -9.44
N MET A 10 20.12 17.20 -9.52
CA MET A 10 20.50 15.91 -8.95
C MET A 10 20.30 15.79 -7.43
N TYR A 11 20.35 16.91 -6.71
CA TYR A 11 20.11 16.96 -5.27
C TYR A 11 18.64 17.20 -4.89
N SER A 12 17.73 17.18 -5.86
CA SER A 12 16.30 17.30 -5.62
C SER A 12 15.75 16.03 -4.98
N CYS A 13 15.14 16.15 -3.80
CA CYS A 13 14.53 15.02 -3.13
C CYS A 13 13.32 14.44 -3.89
N LYS A 14 12.70 15.28 -4.74
CA LYS A 14 11.61 14.89 -5.65
C LYS A 14 12.08 13.91 -6.73
N LEU A 15 13.31 14.08 -7.21
CA LEU A 15 13.91 13.17 -8.19
C LEU A 15 14.04 11.75 -7.59
N SER A 16 14.54 11.66 -6.35
CA SER A 16 14.70 10.37 -5.66
C SER A 16 13.39 9.63 -5.48
N LEU A 17 12.31 10.33 -5.11
CA LEU A 17 10.98 9.73 -4.97
C LEU A 17 10.43 9.20 -6.30
N TYR A 18 10.56 9.97 -7.38
CA TYR A 18 10.15 9.52 -8.71
C TYR A 18 10.96 8.32 -9.20
N ALA A 19 12.28 8.33 -8.97
CA ALA A 19 13.16 7.23 -9.33
C ALA A 19 12.82 5.96 -8.53
N TYR A 20 12.55 6.10 -7.23
CA TYR A 20 12.15 4.98 -6.37
C TYR A 20 10.80 4.38 -6.80
N ALA A 21 9.80 5.23 -7.10
CA ALA A 21 8.51 4.79 -7.61
C ALA A 21 8.65 4.06 -8.96
N ALA A 22 9.49 4.57 -9.88
CA ALA A 22 9.74 3.94 -11.17
C ALA A 22 10.45 2.58 -11.03
N ALA A 23 11.42 2.48 -10.11
CA ALA A 23 12.10 1.22 -9.83
C ALA A 23 11.12 0.17 -9.28
N ILE A 24 10.27 0.54 -8.33
CA ILE A 24 9.21 -0.36 -7.82
C ILE A 24 8.27 -0.76 -8.96
N GLN A 25 7.89 0.16 -9.84
CA GLN A 25 7.04 -0.14 -10.99
C GLN A 25 7.65 -1.19 -11.92
N ALA A 26 8.95 -1.07 -12.20
CA ALA A 26 9.66 -2.04 -13.01
C ALA A 26 9.71 -3.41 -12.33
N VAL A 27 9.98 -3.45 -11.01
CA VAL A 27 9.97 -4.68 -10.21
C VAL A 27 8.60 -5.35 -10.25
N VAL A 28 7.52 -4.59 -10.08
CA VAL A 28 6.15 -5.11 -10.22
C VAL A 28 5.95 -5.72 -11.60
N GLY A 29 6.38 -5.03 -12.66
CA GLY A 29 6.27 -5.54 -14.03
C GLY A 29 7.02 -6.86 -14.23
N ILE A 30 8.25 -6.97 -13.72
CA ILE A 30 9.04 -8.20 -13.77
C ILE A 30 8.35 -9.33 -13.00
N ILE A 31 7.88 -9.06 -11.77
CA ILE A 31 7.18 -10.07 -10.95
C ILE A 31 5.97 -10.61 -11.72
N MET A 32 5.16 -9.74 -12.32
CA MET A 32 3.97 -10.13 -13.07
C MET A 32 4.31 -10.96 -14.32
N ILE A 33 5.39 -10.64 -15.04
CA ILE A 33 5.83 -11.40 -16.22
C ILE A 33 6.39 -12.77 -15.83
N VAL A 34 7.33 -12.80 -14.88
CA VAL A 34 8.03 -14.05 -14.48
C VAL A 34 7.06 -15.04 -13.83
N ASN A 35 6.04 -14.56 -13.13
CA ASN A 35 5.06 -15.41 -12.46
C ASN A 35 3.82 -15.71 -13.31
N SER A 36 3.79 -15.22 -14.55
CA SER A 36 2.80 -15.61 -15.56
C SER A 36 2.92 -17.11 -15.81
N PRO A 37 1.81 -17.88 -15.78
CA PRO A 37 1.85 -19.31 -16.07
C PRO A 37 2.02 -19.62 -17.56
N ASN A 38 1.92 -18.62 -18.44
CA ASN A 38 2.38 -18.76 -19.82
C ASN A 38 3.88 -18.47 -19.85
N GLU A 39 4.70 -19.50 -20.08
CA GLU A 39 6.06 -19.30 -20.59
C GLU A 39 5.96 -18.36 -21.80
N LEU A 40 6.86 -17.37 -21.91
CA LEU A 40 6.77 -16.18 -22.77
C LEU A 40 6.49 -16.51 -24.26
N ASN A 41 5.24 -16.83 -24.62
CA ASN A 41 4.88 -17.39 -25.92
C ASN A 41 4.14 -16.36 -26.77
N ILE A 42 4.93 -15.47 -27.38
CA ILE A 42 4.46 -14.39 -28.27
C ILE A 42 3.71 -14.95 -29.50
N GLY A 43 3.83 -16.24 -29.83
CA GLY A 43 3.14 -16.87 -30.97
C GLY A 43 1.63 -17.06 -30.79
N LEU A 44 1.15 -17.19 -29.55
CA LEU A 44 -0.28 -17.36 -29.24
C LEU A 44 -1.11 -16.08 -29.50
N LEU A 45 -0.46 -14.91 -29.46
CA LEU A 45 -1.03 -13.59 -29.78
C LEU A 45 -1.60 -13.49 -31.20
N LEU A 46 -1.04 -14.24 -32.14
CA LEU A 46 -1.44 -14.21 -33.55
C LEU A 46 -2.59 -15.17 -33.88
N GLN A 47 -3.06 -15.98 -32.91
CA GLN A 47 -4.05 -17.04 -33.13
C GLN A 47 -5.42 -16.79 -32.51
N VAL A 48 -5.61 -15.71 -31.75
CA VAL A 48 -6.89 -15.39 -31.08
C VAL A 48 -7.91 -14.92 -32.13
N ARG A 49 -8.94 -15.73 -32.40
CA ARG A 49 -9.99 -15.42 -33.40
C ARG A 49 -11.40 -15.40 -32.81
N ARG A 50 -11.64 -15.84 -31.57
CA ARG A 50 -13.00 -15.90 -30.97
C ARG A 50 -13.03 -15.48 -29.50
N VAL A 51 -14.21 -15.05 -29.04
CA VAL A 51 -14.48 -14.59 -27.65
C VAL A 51 -14.27 -15.70 -26.60
N ASN A 52 -14.42 -16.98 -26.97
CA ASN A 52 -14.10 -18.10 -26.07
C ASN A 52 -12.60 -18.31 -25.85
N ASP A 53 -11.73 -17.77 -26.72
CA ASP A 53 -10.27 -17.79 -26.51
C ASP A 53 -9.85 -16.82 -25.39
N VAL A 54 -10.72 -15.87 -25.02
CA VAL A 54 -10.50 -14.86 -23.97
C VAL A 54 -10.42 -15.48 -22.56
N TYR A 55 -11.05 -16.65 -22.34
CA TYR A 55 -10.95 -17.38 -21.07
C TYR A 55 -9.59 -18.04 -20.85
N ARG A 56 -8.87 -18.45 -21.92
CA ARG A 56 -7.44 -18.81 -21.85
C ARG A 56 -6.53 -17.58 -21.69
N LEU A 57 -7.05 -16.38 -21.99
CA LEU A 57 -6.37 -15.08 -22.02
C LEU A 57 -6.36 -14.35 -20.66
N GLY A 58 -7.15 -14.81 -19.67
CA GLY A 58 -7.09 -14.29 -18.30
C GLY A 58 -5.70 -14.42 -17.65
N PHE A 59 -4.90 -15.38 -18.13
CA PHE A 59 -3.51 -15.60 -17.74
C PHE A 59 -2.52 -14.70 -18.50
N ASP A 60 -2.85 -14.27 -19.71
CA ASP A 60 -2.06 -13.26 -20.44
C ASP A 60 -2.20 -11.86 -19.84
N LEU A 61 -3.31 -11.59 -19.12
CA LEU A 61 -3.57 -10.28 -18.52
C LEU A 61 -2.48 -9.87 -17.51
N LEU A 62 -1.96 -10.78 -16.70
CA LEU A 62 -0.85 -10.50 -15.78
C LEU A 62 0.42 -10.14 -16.55
N GLN A 63 0.73 -10.87 -17.62
CA GLN A 63 1.89 -10.61 -18.45
C GLN A 63 1.78 -9.27 -19.19
N TYR A 64 0.63 -8.94 -19.78
CA TYR A 64 0.39 -7.65 -20.42
C TYR A 64 0.44 -6.49 -19.42
N CYS A 65 -0.19 -6.66 -18.25
CA CYS A 65 -0.10 -5.67 -17.19
C CYS A 65 1.35 -5.48 -16.72
N GLY A 66 2.12 -6.57 -16.65
CA GLY A 66 3.53 -6.52 -16.31
C GLY A 66 4.38 -5.78 -17.35
N ILE A 67 4.15 -6.05 -18.64
CA ILE A 67 4.79 -5.32 -19.75
C ILE A 67 4.44 -3.84 -19.68
N PHE A 68 3.17 -3.49 -19.43
CA PHE A 68 2.75 -2.10 -19.35
C PHE A 68 3.36 -1.36 -18.16
N HIS A 69 3.49 -2.01 -16.99
CA HIS A 69 4.23 -1.46 -15.85
C HIS A 69 5.70 -1.20 -16.20
N LEU A 70 6.37 -2.13 -16.89
CA LEU A 70 7.75 -1.94 -17.35
C LEU A 70 7.88 -0.79 -18.35
N LEU A 71 7.00 -0.74 -19.36
CA LEU A 71 7.00 0.33 -20.36
C LEU A 71 6.75 1.70 -19.72
N LEU A 72 5.74 1.81 -18.84
CA LEU A 72 5.47 3.04 -18.10
C LEU A 72 6.64 3.46 -17.21
N SER A 73 7.32 2.50 -16.56
CA SER A 73 8.52 2.79 -15.77
C SER A 73 9.64 3.37 -16.63
N LEU A 74 9.92 2.77 -17.79
CA LEU A 74 10.95 3.23 -18.73
C LEU A 74 10.63 4.63 -19.28
N VAL A 75 9.40 4.84 -19.75
CA VAL A 75 8.95 6.16 -20.24
C VAL A 75 9.07 7.21 -19.14
N SER A 76 8.73 6.84 -17.90
CA SER A 76 8.84 7.76 -16.77
C SER A 76 10.25 8.09 -16.43
N LEU A 77 11.16 7.12 -16.43
CA LEU A 77 12.58 7.39 -16.24
C LEU A 77 13.12 8.36 -17.30
N MET A 78 12.75 8.18 -18.57
CA MET A 78 13.14 9.11 -19.63
C MET A 78 12.59 10.52 -19.38
N VAL A 79 11.30 10.66 -19.06
CA VAL A 79 10.68 11.97 -18.80
C VAL A 79 11.24 12.63 -17.54
N ILE A 80 11.55 11.85 -16.49
CA ILE A 80 12.22 12.33 -15.27
C ILE A 80 13.58 12.93 -15.61
N ILE A 81 14.39 12.22 -16.40
CA ILE A 81 15.71 12.69 -16.84
C ILE A 81 15.56 13.98 -17.65
N MET A 82 14.65 13.99 -18.62
CA MET A 82 14.39 15.17 -19.46
C MET A 82 13.91 16.37 -18.64
N SER A 83 13.05 16.15 -17.65
CA SER A 83 12.46 17.20 -16.79
C SER A 83 13.45 17.80 -15.80
N HIS A 84 14.37 17.00 -15.25
CA HIS A 84 15.31 17.48 -14.24
C HIS A 84 16.64 17.96 -14.83
N PHE A 85 17.09 17.37 -15.95
CA PHE A 85 18.43 17.62 -16.48
C PHE A 85 18.46 18.34 -17.83
N VAL A 86 17.40 18.27 -18.63
CA VAL A 86 17.41 18.83 -20.00
C VAL A 86 16.61 20.14 -20.09
N THR A 87 15.30 20.09 -19.89
CA THR A 87 14.46 21.30 -20.00
C THR A 87 13.22 21.26 -19.11
N SER A 88 12.83 22.44 -18.61
CA SER A 88 11.64 22.62 -17.78
C SER A 88 10.32 22.35 -18.53
N ILE A 89 10.34 22.33 -19.87
CA ILE A 89 9.14 22.03 -20.69
C ILE A 89 8.60 20.63 -20.35
N PHE A 90 9.44 19.68 -19.97
CA PHE A 90 9.02 18.32 -19.59
C PHE A 90 8.38 18.21 -18.20
N LYS A 91 8.26 19.30 -17.44
CA LYS A 91 7.54 19.29 -16.14
C LYS A 91 6.05 19.00 -16.30
N LEU A 92 5.42 19.54 -17.35
CA LEU A 92 4.00 19.29 -17.63
C LEU A 92 3.77 17.83 -18.10
N PRO A 93 4.53 17.28 -19.07
CA PRO A 93 4.53 15.85 -19.37
C PRO A 93 4.76 14.97 -18.15
N MET A 94 5.69 15.32 -17.25
CA MET A 94 5.94 14.55 -16.04
C MET A 94 4.73 14.52 -15.09
N PHE A 95 4.01 15.64 -14.98
CA PHE A 95 2.77 15.71 -14.21
C PHE A 95 1.69 14.80 -14.80
N VAL A 96 1.45 14.89 -16.12
CA VAL A 96 0.46 14.04 -16.82
C VAL A 96 0.82 12.57 -16.66
N LEU A 97 2.09 12.22 -16.86
CA LEU A 97 2.57 10.86 -16.71
C LEU A 97 2.40 10.34 -15.28
N SER A 98 2.69 11.16 -14.27
CA SER A 98 2.45 10.80 -12.86
C SER A 98 0.98 10.47 -12.59
N LEU A 99 0.04 11.20 -13.20
CA LEU A 99 -1.40 10.91 -13.07
C LEU A 99 -1.76 9.59 -13.74
N VAL A 100 -1.27 9.34 -14.95
CA VAL A 100 -1.49 8.08 -15.68
C VAL A 100 -0.92 6.91 -14.89
N GLN A 101 0.29 7.03 -14.34
CA GLN A 101 0.91 6.01 -13.51
C GLN A 101 0.12 5.77 -12.23
N THR A 102 -0.26 6.83 -11.51
CA THR A 102 -1.07 6.70 -10.29
C THR A 102 -2.39 5.99 -10.59
N GLY A 103 -3.08 6.36 -11.67
CA GLY A 103 -4.31 5.72 -12.12
C GLY A 103 -4.11 4.23 -12.46
N TYR A 104 -3.09 3.91 -13.24
CA TYR A 104 -2.81 2.53 -13.64
C TYR A 104 -2.41 1.63 -12.45
N CYS A 105 -1.61 2.15 -11.53
CA CYS A 105 -1.21 1.44 -10.31
C CYS A 105 -2.41 1.23 -9.37
N SER A 106 -3.29 2.22 -9.26
CA SER A 106 -4.54 2.11 -8.50
C SER A 106 -5.48 1.07 -9.12
N MET A 107 -5.62 1.05 -10.45
CA MET A 107 -6.39 0.01 -11.15
C MET A 107 -5.81 -1.39 -10.90
N THR A 108 -4.48 -1.52 -10.93
CA THR A 108 -3.81 -2.80 -10.64
C THR A 108 -4.08 -3.22 -9.19
N THR A 109 -4.00 -2.28 -8.24
CA THR A 109 -4.33 -2.50 -6.82
C THR A 109 -5.75 -3.02 -6.65
N VAL A 110 -6.73 -2.35 -7.27
CA VAL A 110 -8.15 -2.75 -7.20
C VAL A 110 -8.38 -4.12 -7.85
N GLY A 111 -7.70 -4.40 -8.98
CA GLY A 111 -7.71 -5.72 -9.61
C GLY A 111 -7.19 -6.81 -8.67
N CYS A 112 -6.01 -6.59 -8.06
CA CYS A 112 -5.44 -7.52 -7.08
C CYS A 112 -6.37 -7.70 -5.87
N PHE A 113 -6.96 -6.62 -5.35
CA PHE A 113 -7.96 -6.68 -4.28
C PHE A 113 -9.14 -7.58 -4.68
N TYR A 114 -9.73 -7.35 -5.85
CA TYR A 114 -10.85 -8.13 -6.35
C TYR A 114 -10.49 -9.62 -6.50
N PHE A 115 -9.34 -9.95 -7.09
CA PHE A 115 -8.91 -11.34 -7.26
C PHE A 115 -8.56 -12.04 -5.94
N LEU A 116 -7.95 -11.33 -4.98
CA LEU A 116 -7.69 -11.87 -3.64
C LEU A 116 -9.00 -12.17 -2.89
N GLN A 117 -9.97 -11.26 -3.00
CA GLN A 117 -11.31 -11.43 -2.43
C GLN A 117 -12.10 -12.57 -3.08
N ARG A 118 -11.95 -12.74 -4.40
CA ARG A 118 -12.51 -13.91 -5.12
C ARG A 118 -11.83 -15.21 -4.70
N GLY A 119 -10.52 -15.19 -4.47
CA GLY A 119 -9.78 -16.32 -3.88
C GLY A 119 -10.30 -16.69 -2.49
N HIS A 120 -10.58 -15.71 -1.63
CA HIS A 120 -11.21 -15.93 -0.33
C HIS A 120 -12.58 -16.60 -0.46
N SER A 121 -13.49 -16.06 -1.28
CA SER A 121 -14.83 -16.65 -1.50
C SER A 121 -14.78 -18.07 -2.06
N ARG A 122 -13.76 -18.40 -2.87
CA ARG A 122 -13.56 -19.75 -3.37
C ARG A 122 -13.08 -20.73 -2.30
N ILE A 123 -12.15 -20.31 -1.44
CA ILE A 123 -11.73 -21.12 -0.30
C ILE A 123 -12.94 -21.38 0.62
N ASP A 124 -13.76 -20.35 0.85
CA ASP A 124 -14.98 -20.45 1.64
C ASP A 124 -15.99 -21.45 1.02
N HIS A 125 -16.25 -21.37 -0.30
CA HIS A 125 -17.11 -22.33 -1.00
C HIS A 125 -16.52 -23.75 -1.05
N ALA A 126 -15.21 -23.91 -1.17
CA ALA A 126 -14.57 -25.22 -1.12
C ALA A 126 -14.75 -25.86 0.26
N ILE A 127 -14.61 -25.08 1.34
CA ILE A 127 -14.93 -25.53 2.69
C ILE A 127 -16.42 -25.91 2.80
N GLU A 128 -17.32 -25.14 2.20
CA GLU A 128 -18.78 -25.43 2.16
C GLU A 128 -19.12 -26.70 1.35
N PHE A 129 -18.41 -26.97 0.25
CA PHE A 129 -18.61 -28.17 -0.56
C PHE A 129 -18.06 -29.40 0.17
N LEU A 130 -16.88 -29.32 0.76
CA LEU A 130 -16.32 -30.38 1.60
C LEU A 130 -17.24 -30.73 2.77
N TYR A 131 -17.90 -29.72 3.35
CA TYR A 131 -18.97 -29.88 4.34
C TYR A 131 -20.15 -30.71 3.80
N LYS A 132 -20.63 -30.44 2.58
CA LYS A 132 -21.82 -31.08 2.00
C LYS A 132 -21.55 -32.48 1.44
N SER A 133 -20.38 -32.71 0.87
CA SER A 133 -20.12 -33.84 -0.03
C SER A 133 -19.33 -34.98 0.62
N GLY A 134 -18.58 -34.72 1.69
CA GLY A 134 -17.72 -35.72 2.34
C GLY A 134 -16.60 -36.30 1.46
N LEU A 135 -16.48 -35.85 0.20
CA LEU A 135 -15.53 -36.29 -0.81
C LEU A 135 -14.77 -35.08 -1.36
N PHE A 136 -13.44 -35.23 -1.43
CA PHE A 136 -12.54 -34.28 -2.06
C PHE A 136 -12.56 -34.53 -3.57
N ASP A 137 -13.30 -33.72 -4.32
CA ASP A 137 -13.06 -33.59 -5.76
C ASP A 137 -13.12 -32.11 -6.15
N LEU A 138 -11.96 -31.46 -6.09
CA LEU A 138 -11.75 -30.11 -6.61
C LEU A 138 -11.20 -30.26 -8.02
N GLU A 139 -12.08 -30.23 -9.02
CA GLU A 139 -11.69 -30.33 -10.43
C GLU A 139 -10.66 -29.25 -10.82
N ALA A 140 -9.66 -29.72 -11.57
CA ALA A 140 -8.34 -29.13 -11.80
C ALA A 140 -8.28 -27.87 -12.69
N SER A 141 -9.36 -27.09 -12.84
CA SER A 141 -9.33 -25.82 -13.60
C SER A 141 -9.34 -24.56 -12.72
N GLU A 142 -9.56 -24.70 -11.41
CA GLU A 142 -9.82 -23.56 -10.50
C GLU A 142 -8.81 -23.38 -9.35
N SER A 143 -7.80 -24.26 -9.22
CA SER A 143 -6.73 -24.20 -8.20
C SER A 143 -5.81 -22.97 -8.33
N LEU A 144 -5.67 -22.41 -9.53
CA LEU A 144 -4.67 -21.38 -9.82
C LEU A 144 -4.88 -20.02 -9.13
N VAL A 145 -6.13 -19.62 -8.83
CA VAL A 145 -6.39 -18.34 -8.10
C VAL A 145 -6.00 -18.48 -6.63
N VAL A 146 -6.10 -19.69 -6.07
CA VAL A 146 -5.65 -20.01 -4.71
C VAL A 146 -4.12 -20.10 -4.67
N ASP A 147 -3.49 -20.67 -5.70
CA ASP A 147 -2.03 -20.86 -5.77
C ASP A 147 -1.25 -19.55 -5.99
N LYS A 148 -1.85 -18.54 -6.63
CA LYS A 148 -1.17 -17.27 -6.96
C LYS A 148 -1.46 -16.12 -5.99
N ARG A 149 -2.14 -16.38 -4.86
CA ARG A 149 -2.52 -15.35 -3.87
C ARG A 149 -1.33 -14.56 -3.32
N GLY A 150 -0.19 -15.21 -3.06
CA GLY A 150 1.02 -14.53 -2.60
C GLY A 150 1.57 -13.52 -3.60
N ILE A 151 1.51 -13.84 -4.90
CA ILE A 151 1.92 -12.93 -5.98
C ILE A 151 0.93 -11.77 -6.10
N LEU A 152 -0.38 -12.07 -6.09
CA LEU A 152 -1.41 -11.03 -6.12
C LEU A 152 -1.32 -10.07 -4.93
N LEU A 153 -1.00 -10.58 -3.74
CA LEU A 153 -0.75 -9.77 -2.56
C LEU A 153 0.47 -8.88 -2.77
N THR A 154 1.59 -9.44 -3.25
CA THR A 154 2.84 -8.70 -3.47
C THR A 154 2.65 -7.59 -4.50
N VAL A 155 2.03 -7.91 -5.65
CA VAL A 155 1.74 -6.94 -6.71
C VAL A 155 0.79 -5.85 -6.20
N GLY A 156 -0.30 -6.22 -5.52
CA GLY A 156 -1.25 -5.27 -4.97
C GLY A 156 -0.63 -4.34 -3.92
N LEU A 157 0.18 -4.89 -3.01
CA LEU A 157 0.92 -4.13 -2.00
C LEU A 157 1.88 -3.11 -2.65
N LEU A 158 2.73 -3.58 -3.56
CA LEU A 158 3.73 -2.72 -4.21
C LEU A 158 3.07 -1.64 -5.07
N THR A 159 1.99 -1.97 -5.79
CA THR A 159 1.25 -1.01 -6.60
C THR A 159 0.49 0.02 -5.76
N THR A 160 0.00 -0.37 -4.58
CA THR A 160 -0.59 0.56 -3.59
C THR A 160 0.43 1.57 -3.10
N ILE A 161 1.61 1.08 -2.66
CA ILE A 161 2.70 1.93 -2.18
C ILE A 161 3.16 2.87 -3.30
N MET A 162 3.37 2.33 -4.50
CA MET A 162 3.82 3.07 -5.67
C MET A 162 2.84 4.16 -6.10
N ALA A 163 1.53 3.88 -6.13
CA ALA A 163 0.52 4.87 -6.47
C ALA A 163 0.60 6.09 -5.54
N SER A 164 0.71 5.84 -4.22
CA SER A 164 0.91 6.90 -3.23
C SER A 164 2.24 7.65 -3.43
N LEU A 165 3.34 6.95 -3.72
CA LEU A 165 4.64 7.57 -3.96
C LEU A 165 4.63 8.51 -5.19
N TYR A 166 4.00 8.11 -6.30
CA TYR A 166 3.87 8.96 -7.48
C TYR A 166 3.06 10.24 -7.21
N GLN A 167 1.93 10.09 -6.52
CA GLN A 167 1.11 11.23 -6.10
C GLN A 167 1.93 12.20 -5.22
N ARG A 168 2.73 11.67 -4.29
CA ARG A 168 3.58 12.46 -3.37
C ARG A 168 4.74 13.15 -4.06
N ALA A 169 5.41 12.47 -4.99
CA ALA A 169 6.48 13.06 -5.77
C ALA A 169 5.95 14.30 -6.53
N GLY A 170 4.72 14.24 -7.04
CA GLY A 170 4.03 15.40 -7.61
C GLY A 170 3.83 16.56 -6.63
N ALA A 171 3.57 16.26 -5.35
CA ALA A 171 3.19 17.24 -4.33
C ALA A 171 4.36 17.89 -3.57
N ILE A 172 5.50 17.21 -3.44
CA ILE A 172 6.67 17.68 -2.69
C ILE A 172 7.45 18.74 -3.48
N ARG A 173 7.98 19.75 -2.78
CA ARG A 173 8.90 20.74 -3.36
C ARG A 173 10.31 20.13 -3.40
N GLY A 174 11.07 20.39 -4.46
CA GLY A 174 12.39 19.78 -4.64
C GLY A 174 13.40 20.15 -3.55
N ASP A 175 13.23 21.31 -2.91
CA ASP A 175 14.06 21.84 -1.83
C ASP A 175 13.60 21.46 -0.42
N GLU A 176 12.60 20.59 -0.26
CA GLU A 176 12.26 20.03 1.05
C GLU A 176 13.43 19.21 1.61
N SER A 177 13.46 19.09 2.95
CA SER A 177 14.46 18.28 3.64
C SER A 177 14.42 16.82 3.18
N THR A 178 15.58 16.15 3.20
CA THR A 178 15.67 14.70 2.92
C THR A 178 14.74 13.88 3.82
N THR A 179 14.55 14.29 5.08
CA THR A 179 13.62 13.64 6.04
C THR A 179 12.17 13.63 5.53
N VAL A 180 11.71 14.74 4.94
CA VAL A 180 10.37 14.82 4.35
C VAL A 180 10.22 13.82 3.19
N ALA A 181 11.22 13.75 2.32
CA ALA A 181 11.14 12.89 1.14
C ALA A 181 11.42 11.41 1.41
N MET A 182 12.28 11.07 2.36
CA MET A 182 12.74 9.69 2.59
C MET A 182 12.04 9.01 3.77
N ILE A 183 11.40 9.78 4.66
CA ILE A 183 10.72 9.23 5.85
C ILE A 183 9.24 9.58 5.80
N MET A 184 8.90 10.87 5.82
CA MET A 184 7.50 11.31 5.89
C MET A 184 6.68 10.90 4.67
N ALA A 185 7.29 10.96 3.47
CA ALA A 185 6.65 10.54 2.23
C ALA A 185 6.36 9.02 2.24
N PRO A 186 7.36 8.13 2.41
CA PRO A 186 7.11 6.69 2.51
C PRO A 186 6.21 6.26 3.67
N THR A 187 6.19 6.97 4.82
CA THR A 187 5.38 6.58 5.99
C THR A 187 3.89 6.37 5.63
N LEU A 188 3.30 7.31 4.89
CA LEU A 188 1.90 7.23 4.49
C LEU A 188 1.68 6.26 3.31
N SER A 189 2.65 6.15 2.39
CA SER A 189 2.59 5.14 1.32
C SER A 189 2.63 3.71 1.87
N LEU A 190 3.49 3.47 2.87
CA LEU A 190 3.53 2.20 3.61
C LEU A 190 2.24 1.96 4.40
N SER A 191 1.65 3.01 4.98
CA SER A 191 0.35 2.93 5.67
C SER A 191 -0.78 2.46 4.74
N MET A 192 -0.81 2.96 3.50
CA MET A 192 -1.71 2.46 2.45
C MET A 192 -1.41 0.99 2.11
N GLY A 193 -0.14 0.60 2.08
CA GLY A 193 0.27 -0.80 1.91
C GLY A 193 -0.23 -1.72 3.03
N VAL A 194 -0.10 -1.32 4.31
CA VAL A 194 -0.63 -2.07 5.46
C VAL A 194 -2.15 -2.22 5.33
N SER A 195 -2.86 -1.15 4.97
CA SER A 195 -4.30 -1.20 4.70
C SER A 195 -4.66 -2.26 3.65
N PHE A 196 -3.93 -2.31 2.54
CA PHE A 196 -4.16 -3.29 1.49
C PHE A 196 -3.96 -4.73 1.99
N VAL A 197 -2.86 -5.01 2.70
CA VAL A 197 -2.57 -6.37 3.19
C VAL A 197 -3.62 -6.86 4.19
N LEU A 198 -4.19 -5.97 4.99
CA LEU A 198 -5.24 -6.31 5.95
C LEU A 198 -6.60 -6.50 5.24
N THR A 199 -6.96 -5.64 4.30
CA THR A 199 -8.30 -5.64 3.71
C THR A 199 -8.46 -6.57 2.51
N ALA A 200 -7.42 -6.81 1.72
CA ALA A 200 -7.53 -7.54 0.45
C ALA A 200 -7.70 -9.06 0.60
N PRO A 201 -6.96 -9.76 1.49
CA PRO A 201 -6.96 -11.23 1.50
C PRO A 201 -8.08 -11.87 2.31
N CYS A 202 -8.69 -11.15 3.25
CA CYS A 202 -9.65 -11.66 4.22
C CYS A 202 -10.82 -10.68 4.42
N ARG A 203 -12.05 -11.19 4.58
CA ARG A 203 -13.26 -10.39 4.91
C ARG A 203 -13.67 -10.46 6.37
N ASP A 204 -12.83 -11.00 7.24
CA ASP A 204 -13.11 -10.99 8.67
C ASP A 204 -13.21 -9.55 9.17
N TYR A 205 -14.29 -9.24 9.91
CA TYR A 205 -14.57 -7.87 10.34
C TYR A 205 -13.43 -7.25 11.18
N ARG A 206 -12.67 -8.06 11.95
CA ARG A 206 -11.60 -7.58 12.83
C ARG A 206 -10.43 -7.06 12.02
N ILE A 207 -9.96 -7.86 11.06
CA ILE A 207 -8.85 -7.50 10.15
C ILE A 207 -9.30 -6.42 9.18
N PHE A 208 -10.50 -6.55 8.60
CA PHE A 208 -11.01 -5.60 7.63
C PHE A 208 -11.22 -4.21 8.23
N ALA A 209 -11.84 -4.09 9.41
CA ALA A 209 -12.05 -2.80 10.08
C ALA A 209 -10.72 -2.14 10.46
N LEU A 210 -9.75 -2.91 10.94
CA LEU A 210 -8.40 -2.41 11.21
C LEU A 210 -7.75 -1.88 9.93
N GLY A 211 -7.79 -2.64 8.84
CA GLY A 211 -7.28 -2.22 7.54
C GLY A 211 -8.00 -1.00 6.95
N PHE A 212 -9.31 -0.87 7.14
CA PHE A 212 -10.08 0.31 6.74
C PHE A 212 -9.68 1.54 7.58
N THR A 213 -9.41 1.37 8.87
CA THR A 213 -8.92 2.44 9.74
C THR A 213 -7.54 2.95 9.27
N TRP A 214 -6.65 2.04 8.88
CA TRP A 214 -5.39 2.39 8.22
C TRP A 214 -5.60 3.21 6.95
N PHE A 215 -6.52 2.79 6.08
CA PHE A 215 -6.86 3.52 4.86
C PHE A 215 -7.32 4.94 5.18
N ALA A 216 -8.25 5.10 6.12
CA ALA A 216 -8.81 6.39 6.49
C ALA A 216 -7.73 7.34 7.03
N VAL A 217 -6.87 6.88 7.94
CA VAL A 217 -5.78 7.70 8.49
C VAL A 217 -4.78 8.10 7.41
N ALA A 218 -4.38 7.16 6.54
CA ALA A 218 -3.45 7.43 5.46
C ALA A 218 -4.03 8.42 4.44
N MET A 219 -5.29 8.25 4.03
CA MET A 219 -6.00 9.17 3.13
C MET A 219 -6.17 10.56 3.73
N CYS A 220 -6.50 10.67 5.02
CA CYS A 220 -6.50 11.95 5.73
C CYS A 220 -5.14 12.64 5.63
N GLY A 221 -4.04 11.90 5.85
CA GLY A 221 -2.68 12.42 5.67
C GLY A 221 -2.39 12.90 4.24
N GLU A 222 -2.82 12.16 3.22
CA GLU A 222 -2.68 12.57 1.80
C GLU A 222 -3.43 13.87 1.49
N VAL A 223 -4.67 13.99 1.97
CA VAL A 223 -5.50 15.18 1.80
C VAL A 223 -4.86 16.38 2.50
N ILE A 224 -4.42 16.21 3.76
CA ILE A 224 -3.77 17.28 4.52
C ILE A 224 -2.51 17.77 3.82
N ILE A 225 -1.62 16.89 3.35
CA ILE A 225 -0.40 17.28 2.60
C ILE A 225 -0.75 18.05 1.32
N THR A 226 -1.82 17.63 0.63
CA THR A 226 -2.24 18.27 -0.61
C THR A 226 -2.78 19.68 -0.37
N ILE A 227 -3.59 19.87 0.68
CA ILE A 227 -4.22 21.15 1.03
C ILE A 227 -3.24 22.09 1.75
N ALA A 228 -2.30 21.56 2.54
CA ALA A 228 -1.30 22.32 3.30
C ALA A 228 -0.30 23.11 2.41
N LYS A 229 -0.42 23.01 1.08
CA LYS A 229 0.24 23.91 0.13
C LYS A 229 -0.26 25.35 0.25
N CYS A 230 -1.46 25.57 0.80
CA CYS A 230 -1.98 26.89 1.08
C CYS A 230 -1.35 27.46 2.37
N PRO A 231 -0.62 28.59 2.31
CA PRO A 231 0.12 29.14 3.46
C PRO A 231 -0.80 29.61 4.61
N CYS A 232 -2.09 29.82 4.35
CA CYS A 232 -3.06 30.30 5.33
C CYS A 232 -3.53 29.23 6.34
N LEU A 233 -3.17 27.95 6.14
CA LEU A 233 -3.71 26.82 6.91
C LEU A 233 -2.67 26.22 7.87
N ARG A 234 -2.09 27.04 8.75
CA ARG A 234 -1.17 26.60 9.82
C ARG A 234 -1.69 25.43 10.69
N PRO A 235 -2.99 25.31 11.05
CA PRO A 235 -3.51 24.19 11.83
C PRO A 235 -3.27 22.81 11.19
N LEU A 236 -3.19 22.76 9.85
CA LEU A 236 -2.95 21.52 9.12
C LEU A 236 -1.58 20.90 9.40
N LYS A 237 -0.58 21.69 9.82
CA LYS A 237 0.74 21.17 10.23
C LYS A 237 0.66 20.38 11.53
N ILE A 238 -0.15 20.84 12.49
CA ILE A 238 -0.38 20.13 13.76
C ILE A 238 -1.19 18.85 13.50
N MET A 239 -2.19 18.92 12.62
CA MET A 239 -2.95 17.72 12.21
C MET A 239 -2.06 16.64 11.60
N MET A 240 -1.00 16.99 10.87
CA MET A 240 -0.04 16.00 10.38
C MET A 240 0.73 15.28 11.50
N VAL A 241 1.05 15.97 12.60
CA VAL A 241 1.65 15.32 13.78
C VAL A 241 0.69 14.25 14.32
N VAL A 242 -0.60 14.59 14.45
CA VAL A 242 -1.63 13.65 14.90
C VAL A 242 -1.72 12.45 13.96
N VAL A 243 -1.68 12.66 12.64
CA VAL A 243 -1.67 11.56 11.66
C VAL A 243 -0.51 10.59 11.90
N TYR A 244 0.72 11.10 12.11
CA TYR A 244 1.87 10.22 12.37
C TYR A 244 1.77 9.49 13.71
N VAL A 245 1.25 10.13 14.75
CA VAL A 245 0.98 9.47 16.04
C VAL A 245 -0.05 8.35 15.86
N LEU A 246 -1.13 8.60 15.12
CA LEU A 246 -2.15 7.59 14.83
C LEU A 246 -1.56 6.41 14.04
N ILE A 247 -0.69 6.67 13.05
CA ILE A 247 0.01 5.60 12.32
C ILE A 247 0.87 4.76 13.27
N PHE A 248 1.61 5.40 14.18
CA PHE A 248 2.40 4.69 15.18
C PHE A 248 1.53 3.81 16.09
N LEU A 249 0.41 4.34 16.61
CA LEU A 249 -0.51 3.58 17.45
C LEU A 249 -1.17 2.42 16.69
N LEU A 250 -1.61 2.67 15.45
CA LEU A 250 -2.16 1.63 14.58
C LEU A 250 -1.13 0.54 14.26
N SER A 251 0.15 0.89 14.08
CA SER A 251 1.23 -0.08 13.94
C SER A 251 1.31 -1.01 15.16
N LEU A 252 1.32 -0.48 16.38
CA LEU A 252 1.38 -1.29 17.59
C LEU A 252 0.16 -2.20 17.73
N ILE A 253 -1.04 -1.66 17.50
CA ILE A 253 -2.30 -2.42 17.53
C ILE A 253 -2.25 -3.56 16.50
N THR A 254 -1.79 -3.27 15.28
CA THR A 254 -1.71 -4.26 14.19
C THR A 254 -0.70 -5.35 14.50
N ILE A 255 0.48 -5.00 15.01
CA ILE A 255 1.50 -5.97 15.43
C ILE A 255 0.91 -6.91 16.49
N CYS A 256 0.33 -6.37 17.55
CA CYS A 256 -0.23 -7.18 18.63
C CYS A 256 -1.40 -8.06 18.16
N HIS A 257 -2.31 -7.50 17.36
CA HIS A 257 -3.50 -8.22 16.90
C HIS A 257 -3.15 -9.33 15.88
N ALA A 258 -2.31 -9.02 14.89
CA ALA A 258 -1.86 -10.00 13.91
C ALA A 258 -0.96 -11.07 14.53
N ALA A 259 -0.09 -10.71 15.48
CA ALA A 259 0.74 -11.67 16.22
C ALA A 259 -0.12 -12.63 17.04
N LYS A 260 -1.15 -12.12 17.74
CA LYS A 260 -2.10 -12.96 18.48
C LYS A 260 -2.78 -13.98 17.58
N ILE A 261 -3.30 -13.54 16.43
CA ILE A 261 -3.97 -14.44 15.47
C ILE A 261 -2.96 -15.46 14.92
N TYR A 262 -1.74 -15.03 14.61
CA TYR A 262 -0.69 -15.91 14.12
C TYR A 262 -0.31 -16.98 15.15
N THR A 263 -0.07 -16.60 16.41
CA THR A 263 0.37 -17.54 17.47
C THR A 263 -0.74 -18.42 18.00
N ASN A 264 -1.97 -17.90 18.10
CA ASN A 264 -3.11 -18.69 18.59
C ASN A 264 -3.72 -19.53 17.47
N GLY A 265 -3.56 -19.10 16.22
CA GLY A 265 -4.05 -19.79 15.04
C GLY A 265 -3.07 -20.77 14.42
N THR A 266 -1.88 -21.02 15.01
CA THR A 266 -0.99 -22.08 14.52
C THR A 266 -1.60 -23.44 14.80
N ILE A 267 -1.99 -24.12 13.73
CA ILE A 267 -2.66 -25.41 13.80
C ILE A 267 -1.67 -26.50 13.36
N ASP A 268 -1.49 -27.56 14.15
CA ASP A 268 -0.80 -28.76 13.64
C ASP A 268 -1.64 -29.40 12.52
N TYR A 269 -1.05 -30.23 11.66
CA TYR A 269 -1.75 -30.75 10.47
C TYR A 269 -3.04 -31.53 10.82
N VAL A 270 -3.06 -32.21 11.97
CA VAL A 270 -4.21 -32.96 12.49
C VAL A 270 -5.32 -32.01 12.96
N SER A 271 -4.94 -30.92 13.62
CA SER A 271 -5.81 -29.87 14.09
C SER A 271 -6.24 -28.96 12.93
N TYR A 272 -5.47 -28.86 11.83
CA TYR A 272 -5.86 -28.11 10.62
C TYR A 272 -7.02 -28.85 9.95
N LEU A 273 -6.90 -30.18 9.82
CA LEU A 273 -8.01 -31.05 9.45
C LEU A 273 -9.17 -30.94 10.45
N ALA A 274 -8.91 -30.89 11.77
CA ALA A 274 -9.95 -30.76 12.78
C ALA A 274 -10.59 -29.36 12.87
N VAL A 275 -9.90 -28.29 12.49
CA VAL A 275 -10.43 -26.92 12.40
C VAL A 275 -11.19 -26.75 11.11
N VAL A 276 -10.74 -27.33 9.99
CA VAL A 276 -11.56 -27.45 8.78
C VAL A 276 -12.84 -28.24 9.11
N LYS A 277 -12.73 -29.34 9.87
CA LYS A 277 -13.86 -30.18 10.33
C LYS A 277 -14.70 -29.55 11.46
N GLY A 278 -14.13 -28.69 12.29
CA GLY A 278 -14.80 -27.96 13.38
C GLY A 278 -15.42 -26.64 12.90
N THR A 279 -14.86 -26.03 11.85
CA THR A 279 -15.47 -24.96 11.05
C THR A 279 -16.75 -25.48 10.38
N VAL A 280 -16.68 -26.70 9.83
CA VAL A 280 -17.81 -27.49 9.32
C VAL A 280 -18.88 -27.70 10.42
N GLU A 281 -18.50 -28.01 11.67
CA GLU A 281 -19.44 -28.22 12.80
C GLU A 281 -19.93 -26.93 13.51
N ASN A 282 -19.24 -25.79 13.39
CA ASN A 282 -19.72 -24.50 13.91
C ASN A 282 -20.66 -23.80 12.92
N TYR A 283 -20.52 -24.07 11.62
CA TYR A 283 -21.41 -23.58 10.57
C TYR A 283 -22.85 -24.12 10.71
N THR A 284 -23.02 -25.37 11.17
CA THR A 284 -24.33 -25.98 11.48
C THR A 284 -25.08 -25.25 12.60
N ASN A 285 -24.37 -24.74 13.60
CA ASN A 285 -24.98 -24.03 14.72
C ASN A 285 -25.24 -22.54 14.43
N HIS A 286 -24.35 -21.85 13.69
CA HIS A 286 -24.52 -20.43 13.38
C HIS A 286 -25.63 -20.13 12.36
N LYS A 287 -25.87 -21.02 11.39
CA LYS A 287 -26.94 -20.81 10.38
C LYS A 287 -28.35 -20.81 10.99
N LYS A 288 -28.53 -21.42 12.16
CA LYS A 288 -29.79 -21.45 12.92
C LYS A 288 -29.99 -20.23 13.83
N ILE A 289 -28.93 -19.47 14.14
CA ILE A 289 -28.97 -18.29 15.04
C ILE A 289 -29.05 -16.99 14.22
N LEU A 290 -28.60 -17.00 12.97
CA LEU A 290 -28.55 -15.84 12.06
C LEU A 290 -29.93 -15.36 11.54
N GLU A 291 -31.01 -16.12 11.75
CA GLU A 291 -32.35 -15.74 11.28
C GLU A 291 -33.08 -14.73 12.20
N ASP A 292 -32.66 -14.54 13.46
CA ASP A 292 -33.46 -13.79 14.45
C ASP A 292 -32.90 -12.41 14.89
N ASN A 293 -31.77 -11.92 14.35
CA ASN A 293 -31.21 -10.62 14.77
C ASN A 293 -30.79 -9.69 13.61
N PRO A 294 -31.47 -8.54 13.39
CA PRO A 294 -31.22 -7.64 12.26
C PRO A 294 -29.85 -6.94 12.30
N LEU A 295 -29.24 -6.77 13.48
CA LEU A 295 -27.89 -6.21 13.61
C LEU A 295 -26.83 -7.21 13.12
N VAL A 296 -27.05 -8.50 13.38
CA VAL A 296 -26.19 -9.59 12.92
C VAL A 296 -26.34 -9.80 11.41
N GLN A 297 -27.55 -9.66 10.84
CA GLN A 297 -27.76 -9.64 9.38
C GLN A 297 -27.09 -8.47 8.67
N PHE A 298 -27.05 -7.29 9.31
CA PHE A 298 -26.31 -6.14 8.77
C PHE A 298 -24.80 -6.37 8.86
N MET A 299 -24.29 -6.85 10.00
CA MET A 299 -22.87 -7.17 10.19
C MET A 299 -22.41 -8.32 9.29
N SER A 300 -23.22 -9.36 9.09
CA SER A 300 -22.95 -10.47 8.16
C SER A 300 -23.02 -10.07 6.69
N LYS A 301 -23.68 -8.95 6.37
CA LYS A 301 -23.60 -8.31 5.04
C LYS A 301 -22.31 -7.52 4.84
N VAL A 302 -21.61 -7.14 5.92
CA VAL A 302 -20.40 -6.28 5.89
C VAL A 302 -19.11 -7.07 6.12
N GLY A 303 -19.15 -8.18 6.85
CA GLY A 303 -18.02 -9.09 7.07
C GLY A 303 -18.43 -10.39 7.75
N THR A 304 -17.62 -11.43 7.59
CA THR A 304 -17.82 -12.72 8.26
C THR A 304 -17.12 -12.72 9.63
N GLN A 305 -17.65 -13.49 10.59
CA GLN A 305 -16.96 -13.74 11.87
C GLN A 305 -16.21 -15.06 11.75
N HIS A 306 -14.89 -15.00 11.82
CA HIS A 306 -14.03 -16.17 11.78
C HIS A 306 -13.28 -16.38 13.10
N THR A 307 -12.94 -17.62 13.43
CA THR A 307 -11.98 -17.92 14.51
C THR A 307 -10.56 -17.52 14.11
N ASP A 308 -9.64 -17.43 15.07
CA ASP A 308 -8.26 -17.01 14.79
C ASP A 308 -7.57 -17.98 13.82
N GLU A 309 -7.87 -19.28 13.93
CA GLU A 309 -7.40 -20.34 13.04
C GLU A 309 -7.90 -20.16 11.60
N GLN A 310 -9.20 -19.86 11.43
CA GLN A 310 -9.80 -19.61 10.11
C GLN A 310 -9.20 -18.36 9.46
N ILE A 311 -9.01 -17.29 10.22
CA ILE A 311 -8.32 -16.09 9.72
C ILE A 311 -6.91 -16.46 9.27
N ASN A 312 -6.19 -17.27 10.04
CA ASN A 312 -4.84 -17.68 9.70
C ASN A 312 -4.78 -18.41 8.33
N VAL A 313 -5.72 -19.33 8.08
CA VAL A 313 -5.87 -20.02 6.79
C VAL A 313 -6.17 -19.04 5.67
N PHE A 314 -7.15 -18.15 5.84
CA PHE A 314 -7.47 -17.14 4.83
C PHE A 314 -6.31 -16.17 4.58
N MET A 315 -5.48 -15.88 5.58
CA MET A 315 -4.29 -15.04 5.47
C MET A 315 -3.05 -15.80 4.99
N GLY A 316 -3.25 -16.82 4.14
CA GLY A 316 -2.17 -17.56 3.50
C GLY A 316 -1.39 -18.42 4.50
N ASN A 317 -2.12 -19.09 5.40
CA ASN A 317 -1.56 -19.85 6.53
C ASN A 317 -0.57 -19.01 7.36
N GLY A 318 -0.93 -17.75 7.60
CA GLY A 318 -0.15 -16.80 8.40
C GLY A 318 0.95 -16.05 7.66
N SER A 319 1.30 -16.43 6.42
CA SER A 319 2.30 -15.69 5.64
C SER A 319 1.90 -14.23 5.41
N PHE A 320 0.61 -13.95 5.17
CA PHE A 320 0.15 -12.58 4.95
C PHE A 320 0.08 -11.78 6.26
N LEU A 321 -0.16 -12.46 7.40
CA LEU A 321 -0.07 -11.85 8.72
C LEU A 321 1.36 -11.44 9.04
N LEU A 322 2.36 -12.28 8.71
CA LEU A 322 3.77 -11.93 8.86
C LEU A 322 4.16 -10.71 8.02
N VAL A 323 3.66 -10.60 6.79
CA VAL A 323 3.85 -9.40 5.96
C VAL A 323 3.21 -8.18 6.61
N ALA A 324 1.99 -8.29 7.14
CA ALA A 324 1.31 -7.19 7.85
C ALA A 324 2.10 -6.75 9.09
N ILE A 325 2.62 -7.69 9.89
CA ILE A 325 3.47 -7.42 11.05
C ILE A 325 4.74 -6.69 10.62
N GLY A 326 5.47 -7.23 9.64
CA GLY A 326 6.72 -6.64 9.15
C GLY A 326 6.54 -5.21 8.64
N LEU A 327 5.52 -4.98 7.81
CA LEU A 327 5.18 -3.63 7.33
C LEU A 327 4.81 -2.71 8.50
N SER A 328 4.04 -3.19 9.47
CA SER A 328 3.64 -2.39 10.64
C SER A 328 4.83 -1.99 11.51
N VAL A 329 5.84 -2.86 11.66
CA VAL A 329 7.10 -2.55 12.36
C VAL A 329 7.86 -1.44 11.63
N VAL A 330 8.03 -1.55 10.30
CA VAL A 330 8.69 -0.52 9.50
C VAL A 330 7.92 0.80 9.58
N CYS A 331 6.59 0.76 9.48
CA CYS A 331 5.71 1.92 9.68
C CYS A 331 5.89 2.55 11.06
N ALA A 332 6.01 1.75 12.13
CA ALA A 332 6.18 2.27 13.48
C ALA A 332 7.48 3.09 13.60
N ILE A 333 8.59 2.55 13.07
CA ILE A 333 9.90 3.22 13.07
C ILE A 333 9.80 4.54 12.31
N PHE A 334 9.21 4.51 11.11
CA PHE A 334 9.09 5.69 10.26
C PHE A 334 8.16 6.73 10.88
N ALA A 335 7.06 6.30 11.49
CA ALA A 335 6.09 7.16 12.15
C ALA A 335 6.66 7.84 13.39
N VAL A 336 7.50 7.16 14.19
CA VAL A 336 8.21 7.81 15.31
C VAL A 336 9.10 8.93 14.80
N VAL A 337 9.93 8.66 13.79
CA VAL A 337 10.83 9.67 13.23
C VAL A 337 10.05 10.82 12.59
N ALA A 338 8.98 10.51 11.85
CA ALA A 338 8.11 11.52 11.23
C ALA A 338 7.38 12.38 12.26
N THR A 339 6.95 11.79 13.39
CA THR A 339 6.32 12.49 14.51
C THR A 339 7.30 13.45 15.16
N LEU A 340 8.49 12.96 15.56
CA LEU A 340 9.52 13.78 16.19
C LEU A 340 9.93 14.95 15.27
N TYR A 341 10.20 14.66 14.00
CA TYR A 341 10.56 15.68 13.03
C TYR A 341 9.46 16.74 12.85
N SER A 342 8.21 16.30 12.72
CA SER A 342 7.07 17.22 12.56
C SER A 342 6.84 18.05 13.82
N LEU A 343 6.98 17.46 15.01
CA LEU A 343 6.85 18.13 16.29
C LEU A 343 7.93 19.20 16.46
N PHE A 344 9.21 18.88 16.24
CA PHE A 344 10.29 19.85 16.31
C PHE A 344 10.11 20.99 15.31
N ARG A 345 9.69 20.71 14.08
CA ARG A 345 9.41 21.75 13.07
C ARG A 345 8.27 22.68 13.48
N VAL A 346 7.25 22.17 14.19
CA VAL A 346 6.16 23.00 14.73
C VAL A 346 6.66 23.87 15.89
N LEU A 347 7.45 23.29 16.81
CA LEU A 347 8.01 24.00 17.96
C LEU A 347 9.00 25.10 17.53
N ASP A 348 9.90 24.82 16.60
CA ASP A 348 10.86 25.80 16.07
C ASP A 348 10.19 26.98 15.37
N HIS A 349 9.06 26.76 14.70
CA HIS A 349 8.27 27.84 14.10
C HIS A 349 7.46 28.62 15.14
N GLY A 350 7.02 27.98 16.24
CA GLY A 350 6.37 28.65 17.36
C GLY A 350 7.32 29.56 18.15
N LEU A 351 8.59 29.14 18.30
CA LEU A 351 9.63 29.93 18.98
C LEU A 351 10.09 31.17 18.19
N ASN A 352 9.96 31.16 16.86
CA ASN A 352 10.30 32.30 16.01
C ASN A 352 9.14 33.30 15.81
N ASP A 353 7.93 32.97 16.30
CA ASP A 353 6.72 33.79 16.19
C ASP A 353 6.36 34.48 17.53
N GLU A 354 7.26 34.49 18.54
CA GLU A 354 7.09 35.38 19.69
C GLU A 354 7.12 36.85 19.21
N PRO A 355 6.14 37.69 19.60
CA PRO A 355 6.08 39.06 19.12
C PRO A 355 7.26 39.83 19.72
N SER A 356 8.23 40.16 18.87
CA SER A 356 9.20 41.22 19.14
C SER A 356 8.44 42.54 19.26
N SER A 357 7.90 42.79 20.46
CA SER A 357 7.49 44.13 20.86
C SER A 357 8.73 45.02 20.81
N HIS A 358 8.62 46.11 20.04
CA HIS A 358 9.53 47.25 20.01
C HIS A 358 10.94 47.04 19.43
N LYS A 359 11.07 47.29 18.12
CA LYS A 359 11.72 48.49 17.55
C LYS A 359 12.06 48.22 16.08
N GLY A 360 11.48 49.02 15.18
CA GLY A 360 11.91 49.02 13.78
C GLY A 360 13.36 49.46 13.68
N VAL A 361 14.18 48.74 12.91
CA VAL A 361 15.32 49.26 12.15
C VAL A 361 15.65 48.22 11.06
N HIS A 362 15.77 48.70 9.83
CA HIS A 362 16.37 48.05 8.67
C HIS A 362 17.59 47.16 8.98
N GLY A 363 17.76 46.05 8.27
CA GLY A 363 19.12 45.51 8.08
C GLY A 363 19.19 44.01 7.85
N ASN A 364 19.19 43.63 6.58
CA ASN A 364 19.70 42.37 6.07
C ASN A 364 21.09 42.03 6.65
N LYS A 365 21.24 40.94 7.43
CA LYS A 365 22.54 40.28 7.65
C LYS A 365 22.37 38.77 7.80
N ASN A 366 22.81 38.07 6.75
CA ASN A 366 23.19 36.66 6.78
C ASN A 366 24.19 36.43 7.92
N ILE A 367 23.86 35.56 8.87
CA ILE A 367 24.83 35.03 9.83
C ILE A 367 25.50 33.83 9.15
N CYS A 368 26.73 34.05 8.70
CA CYS A 368 27.63 33.00 8.24
C CYS A 368 28.48 32.58 9.45
N ILE A 369 28.29 31.37 9.95
CA ILE A 369 29.15 30.80 11.00
C ILE A 369 30.39 30.24 10.30
N VAL A 370 31.53 30.93 10.42
CA VAL A 370 32.83 30.41 10.04
C VAL A 370 33.40 29.66 11.24
N VAL A 371 33.57 28.34 11.10
CA VAL A 371 34.31 27.52 12.06
C VAL A 371 35.78 27.62 11.69
N ASP A 372 36.59 28.27 12.52
CA ASP A 372 38.04 28.31 12.38
C ASP A 372 38.61 26.97 12.88
N SER A 373 39.08 26.14 11.94
CA SER A 373 39.80 24.91 12.24
C SER A 373 41.29 25.20 12.25
N ARG A 374 41.81 25.66 13.39
CA ARG A 374 43.21 25.52 13.75
C ARG A 374 43.34 24.82 15.09
N LYS A 375 43.80 23.57 15.03
CA LYS A 375 44.71 22.98 16.01
C LYS A 375 45.78 22.21 15.24
#